data_AF-A0A845GGY5-F1
#
_entry.id   AF-A0A845GGY5-F1
#
_cell.length_a   1.000
_cell.length_b   1.000
_cell.length_c   1.000
_cell.angle_alpha   90.00
_cell.angle_beta   90.00
_cell.angle_gamma   90.00
#
_symmetry.space_group_name_H-M   'P 1'
#
loop_
_entity.id
_entity.type
_entity.pdbx_description
1 polymer ?
#
loop_
_entity_poly.entity_id
_entity_poly.type
_entity_poly.pdbx_seq_one_letter_code
_entity_poly.pdbx_strand_id
1 'polypeptide(L)' 'MKSKLTPAQMALLKERTGSCIDTYKPYLKLKELGLVDSTPRGYSNVEWRITANGEQMLANAGA' A
#
# COMPACT_ATOMS: atom_id res chain seq x y z
N MET A 1 -17.70 -3.58 5.17
CA MET A 1 -17.00 -4.76 4.60
C MET A 1 -15.55 -4.73 5.06
N LYS A 2 -15.09 -5.70 5.87
CA LYS A 2 -13.66 -5.85 6.19
C LYS A 2 -12.98 -6.44 4.95
N SER A 3 -12.53 -5.60 4.02
CA SER A 3 -11.72 -6.05 2.88
C SER A 3 -10.42 -6.64 3.42
N LYS A 4 -10.33 -7.97 3.47
CA LYS A 4 -9.10 -8.65 3.87
C LYS A 4 -8.05 -8.42 2.77
N LEU A 5 -6.92 -7.82 3.15
CA LEU A 5 -5.78 -7.66 2.27
C LEU A 5 -5.19 -9.04 1.96
N THR A 6 -4.74 -9.24 0.71
CA THR A 6 -4.01 -10.46 0.32
C THR A 6 -2.64 -10.50 0.99
N PRO A 7 -1.96 -11.67 1.06
CA PRO A 7 -0.62 -11.75 1.63
C PRO A 7 0.38 -10.77 1.00
N ALA A 8 0.31 -10.58 -0.33
CA ALA A 8 1.18 -9.63 -1.04
C ALA A 8 0.89 -8.17 -0.68
N GLN A 9 -0.39 -7.80 -0.53
CA GLN A 9 -0.78 -6.46 -0.08
C GLN A 9 -0.36 -6.20 1.37
N MET A 10 -0.52 -7.20 2.24
CA MET A 10 -0.06 -7.12 3.63
C MET A 10 1.46 -7.01 3.72
N ALA A 11 2.20 -7.79 2.93
CA ALA A 11 3.66 -7.70 2.88
C ALA A 11 4.10 -6.30 2.45
N LEU A 12 3.54 -5.79 1.35
CA LEU A 12 3.83 -4.45 0.85
C LEU A 12 3.49 -3.38 1.89
N LEU A 13 2.32 -3.47 2.52
CA LEU A 13 1.91 -2.50 3.55
C LEU A 13 2.86 -2.53 4.77
N LYS A 14 3.34 -3.71 5.18
CA LYS A 14 4.31 -3.87 6.28
C LYS A 14 5.67 -3.23 6.02
N GLU A 15 6.08 -3.05 4.77
CA GLU A 15 7.30 -2.33 4.41
C GLU A 15 7.21 -0.83 4.72
N ARG A 16 5.99 -0.29 4.87
CA ARG A 16 5.66 1.13 5.19
C ARG A 16 6.08 2.16 4.15
N THR A 17 7.08 1.90 3.34
CA THR A 17 7.52 2.78 2.25
C THR A 17 8.24 1.94 1.20
N GLY A 18 8.21 2.39 -0.04
CA GLY A 18 8.93 1.70 -1.11
C GLY A 18 8.75 2.36 -2.46
N SER A 19 9.15 1.64 -3.50
CA SER A 19 8.97 2.04 -4.88
C SER A 19 8.49 0.86 -5.72
N CYS A 20 7.61 1.10 -6.68
CA CYS A 20 7.19 0.08 -7.63
C CYS A 20 6.80 0.71 -8.97
N ILE A 21 6.48 -0.14 -9.95
CA ILE A 21 5.83 0.33 -11.17
C ILE A 21 4.36 0.70 -10.88
N ASP A 22 3.84 1.69 -11.57
CA ASP A 22 2.48 2.23 -11.42
C ASP A 22 1.38 1.24 -11.83
N THR A 23 1.73 0.14 -12.50
CA THR A 23 0.84 -0.97 -12.86
C THR A 23 0.87 -2.14 -11.86
N TYR A 24 1.65 -2.04 -10.78
CA TYR A 24 1.78 -3.11 -9.80
C TYR A 24 0.48 -3.30 -9.00
N LYS A 25 -0.23 -4.41 -9.26
CA LYS A 25 -1.58 -4.67 -8.73
C LYS A 25 -1.72 -4.57 -7.20
N PRO A 26 -0.79 -5.12 -6.38
CA PRO A 26 -0.88 -4.98 -4.93
C PRO A 26 -0.83 -3.52 -4.47
N TYR A 27 0.10 -2.73 -5.01
CA TYR A 27 0.20 -1.29 -4.74
C TYR A 27 -1.07 -0.55 -5.16
N LEU A 28 -1.57 -0.79 -6.38
CA LEU A 28 -2.77 -0.15 -6.89
C LEU A 28 -3.97 -0.35 -5.96
N LYS A 29 -4.11 -1.57 -5.42
CA LYS A 29 -5.20 -1.83 -4.48
C LYS A 29 -5.00 -1.12 -3.13
N LEU A 30 -3.77 -1.03 -2.61
CA LEU A 30 -3.51 -0.26 -1.39
C LEU A 30 -3.79 1.23 -1.58
N LYS A 31 -3.46 1.78 -2.76
CA LYS A 31 -3.76 3.16 -3.15
C LYS A 31 -5.26 3.41 -3.25
N GLU A 32 -6.00 2.51 -3.92
CA GLU A 32 -7.47 2.57 -4.04
C GLU A 32 -8.15 2.59 -2.66
N LEU A 33 -7.58 1.86 -1.69
CA LEU A 33 -8.07 1.81 -0.32
C LEU A 33 -7.60 2.99 0.55
N GLY A 34 -6.80 3.92 0.02
CA GLY A 34 -6.25 5.04 0.77
C GLY A 34 -5.25 4.64 1.87
N LEU A 35 -4.64 3.46 1.75
CA LEU A 35 -3.68 2.93 2.73
C LEU A 35 -2.23 3.39 2.45
N VAL A 36 -1.97 3.88 1.24
CA VAL A 36 -0.68 4.47 0.85
C VAL A 36 -0.89 5.75 0.05
N ASP A 37 0.00 6.71 0.26
CA ASP A 37 0.20 7.87 -0.60
C ASP A 37 1.32 7.58 -1.59
N SER A 38 1.29 8.24 -2.75
CA SER A 38 2.28 7.99 -3.81
C SER A 38 2.75 9.26 -4.51
N THR A 39 4.04 9.30 -4.79
CA THR A 39 4.72 10.33 -5.58
C THR A 39 5.26 9.71 -6.86
N PRO A 40 4.87 10.20 -8.06
CA PRO A 40 5.43 9.70 -9.32
C PRO A 40 6.94 9.92 -9.41
N ARG A 41 7.67 8.91 -9.91
CA ARG A 41 9.08 8.98 -10.29
C ARG A 41 9.26 8.57 -11.75
N GLY A 42 9.22 9.55 -12.64
CA GLY A 42 9.41 9.33 -14.08
C GLY A 42 8.27 8.57 -14.73
N TYR A 43 8.56 7.87 -15.84
CA TYR A 43 7.55 7.38 -16.78
C TYR A 43 6.58 6.33 -16.22
N SER A 44 7.03 5.40 -15.37
CA SER A 44 6.17 4.32 -14.85
C SER A 44 6.52 3.88 -13.44
N ASN A 45 7.44 4.57 -12.75
CA ASN A 45 7.74 4.26 -11.36
C ASN A 45 7.03 5.23 -10.43
N VAL A 46 6.68 4.74 -9.25
CA VAL A 46 6.09 5.50 -8.16
C VAL A 46 6.83 5.18 -6.88
N GLU A 47 7.16 6.21 -6.12
CA GLU A 47 7.49 6.07 -4.71
C GLU A 47 6.18 6.12 -3.92
N TRP A 48 6.09 5.33 -2.87
CA TRP A 48 4.89 5.26 -2.05
C TRP A 48 5.25 5.18 -0.58
N ARG A 49 4.34 5.66 0.26
CA ARG A 49 4.46 5.66 1.72
C ARG A 49 3.11 5.32 2.34
N ILE A 50 3.13 4.59 3.44
CA ILE A 50 1.93 4.24 4.21
C ILE A 50 1.26 5.50 4.77
N THR A 51 -0.07 5.53 4.73
CA THR A 51 -0.88 6.57 5.37
C THR A 51 -1.21 6.20 6.81
N ALA A 52 -1.80 7.14 7.56
CA ALA A 52 -2.33 6.84 8.91
C ALA A 52 -3.37 5.71 8.88
N ASN A 53 -4.20 5.63 7.83
CA ASN A 53 -5.17 4.54 7.65
C ASN A 53 -4.46 3.20 7.40
N GLY A 54 -3.37 3.21 6.64
CA GLY A 54 -2.53 2.04 6.44
C GLY A 54 -1.93 1.51 7.74
N GLU A 55 -1.39 2.40 8.58
CA GLU A 55 -0.86 2.03 9.91
C GLU A 55 -1.96 1.47 10.83
N GLN A 56 -3.15 2.09 10.85
CA GLN A 56 -4.29 1.55 11.60
C GLN A 56 -4.72 0.16 11.09
N MET A 57 -4.72 -0.05 9.77
CA MET A 57 -5.03 -1.34 9.18
C MET A 57 -4.02 -2.42 9.60
N LEU A 58 -2.73 -2.09 9.64
CA LEU A 58 -1.69 -3.00 10.14
C LEU A 58 -1.89 -3.33 11.63
N ALA A 59 -2.16 -2.32 12.46
CA ALA A 59 -2.41 -2.52 13.89
C ALA A 59 -3.61 -3.44 14.14
N ASN A 60 -4.69 -3.27 13.36
CA ASN A 60 -5.89 -4.10 13.45
C ASN A 60 -5.73 -5.52 12.86
N ALA A 61 -4.73 -5.74 11.99
CA ALA A 61 -4.46 -7.05 11.40
C ALA A 61 -3.55 -7.94 12.28
N GLY A 62 -2.90 -7.35 13.29
CA GLY A 62 -2.07 -8.04 14.27
C GLY A 62 -2.73 -8.27 15.63
N ALA A 63 -4.02 -7.93 15.78
CA ALA A 63 -4.84 -8.16 16.98
C ALA A 63 -5.80 -9.35 16.79
#